data_AF-A0A661WD60-F1
#
_entry.id   AF-A0A661WD60-F1
#
_cell.length_a   1.000
_cell.length_b   1.000
_cell.length_c   1.000
_cell.angle_alpha   90.00
_cell.angle_beta   90.00
_cell.angle_gamma   90.00
#
_symmetry.space_group_name_H-M   'P 1'
#
loop_
_entity.id
_entity.type
_entity.pdbx_description
1 polymer ?
#
loop_
_entity_poly.entity_id
_entity_poly.type
_entity_poly.pdbx_seq_one_letter_code
_entity_poly.pdbx_strand_id
1 'polypeptide(L)'
;MYDDYYEDEDAYEDEEDYSLEDEYWETDETPDDDEYLSPAPFTIFPLIAILILGVFFVVLRVGLKASAHAGGGLASVTGEYATHPGISPLFTPEIHFWGDKIMQWASQTGLDPNMIATVMQIES
;
A
#
# COMPACT_ATOMS: atom_id res chain seq x y z
N MET A 1 -36.33 39.06 54.59
CA MET A 1 -34.92 39.39 54.29
C MET A 1 -34.53 38.41 53.20
N TYR A 2 -34.09 38.92 52.05
CA TYR A 2 -33.95 38.23 50.77
C TYR A 2 -33.00 37.02 50.84
N ASP A 3 -33.34 35.96 50.10
CA ASP A 3 -32.43 34.91 49.64
C ASP A 3 -31.34 35.48 48.73
N ASP A 4 -30.39 34.60 48.40
CA ASP A 4 -29.53 34.57 47.20
C ASP A 4 -28.05 34.88 47.48
N TYR A 5 -27.19 33.88 47.33
CA TYR A 5 -26.33 33.73 46.15
C TYR A 5 -25.30 32.60 46.37
N TYR A 6 -25.28 31.68 45.41
CA TYR A 6 -24.26 30.67 45.18
C TYR A 6 -22.88 31.34 45.05
N GLU A 7 -21.89 30.85 45.77
CA GLU A 7 -20.48 30.95 45.35
C GLU A 7 -20.12 29.61 44.71
N ASP A 8 -20.35 29.54 43.40
CA ASP A 8 -19.63 28.63 42.50
C ASP A 8 -18.15 29.02 42.58
N GLU A 9 -17.31 28.17 43.17
CA GLU A 9 -15.87 28.33 43.12
C GLU A 9 -15.40 28.05 41.68
N ASP A 10 -15.02 29.13 41.00
CA ASP A 10 -14.02 29.21 39.94
C ASP A 10 -12.83 28.27 40.26
N ALA A 11 -12.07 27.66 39.35
CA ALA A 11 -11.68 28.03 38.01
C ALA A 11 -11.03 26.82 37.33
N TYR A 12 -11.10 26.80 36.00
CA TYR A 12 -10.33 25.92 35.14
C TYR A 12 -8.88 26.42 35.03
N GLU A 13 -7.90 25.58 35.39
CA GLU A 13 -6.50 25.61 34.91
C GLU A 13 -6.03 24.14 34.94
N ASP A 14 -6.33 23.30 33.94
CA ASP A 14 -5.53 23.08 32.73
C ASP A 14 -4.12 23.68 32.82
N GLU A 15 -3.12 22.81 32.98
CA GLU A 15 -1.90 22.69 32.15
C GLU A 15 -1.01 21.64 32.84
N GLU A 16 -1.13 20.38 32.41
CA GLU A 16 -0.12 19.37 32.72
C GLU A 16 1.21 19.81 32.09
N ASP A 17 2.16 20.16 32.97
CA ASP A 17 3.54 20.52 32.68
C ASP A 17 4.29 19.32 32.08
N TYR A 18 4.16 19.16 30.76
CA TYR A 18 5.06 18.32 29.97
C TYR A 18 6.41 19.03 29.89
N SER A 19 7.19 18.93 30.97
CA SER A 19 8.59 19.36 30.99
C SER A 19 9.38 18.45 30.06
N LEU A 20 9.49 18.93 28.83
CA LEU A 20 10.40 18.57 27.76
C LEU A 20 11.69 17.96 28.34
N GLU A 21 11.79 16.64 28.29
CA GLU A 21 13.04 15.92 28.50
C GLU A 21 13.95 16.32 27.34
N ASP A 22 14.64 17.46 27.50
CA ASP A 22 15.69 17.95 26.61
C ASP A 22 16.80 16.90 26.54
N GLU A 23 16.55 16.03 25.57
CA GLU A 23 17.42 15.17 24.80
C GLU A 23 18.91 15.44 25.03
N TYR A 24 19.43 14.67 25.98
CA TYR A 24 20.81 14.38 26.28
C TYR A 24 21.59 14.00 24.99
N TRP A 25 22.23 14.97 24.34
CA TRP A 25 23.43 14.69 23.56
C TRP A 25 24.51 15.72 23.88
N GLU A 26 25.19 15.43 24.98
CA GLU A 26 26.50 15.96 25.34
C GLU A 26 27.52 15.53 24.27
N THR A 27 27.83 16.43 23.33
CA THR A 27 28.90 16.22 22.35
C THR A 27 30.25 16.51 23.00
N ASP A 28 30.82 15.50 23.64
CA ASP A 28 32.23 15.53 24.05
C ASP A 28 33.13 14.99 22.93
N GLU A 29 33.96 15.93 22.45
CA GLU A 29 35.34 15.84 21.95
C GLU A 29 35.78 14.66 21.05
N THR A 30 36.49 14.96 19.95
CA THR A 30 37.97 14.82 19.88
C THR A 30 38.55 15.20 18.50
N PRO A 31 39.85 15.56 18.44
CA PRO A 31 40.49 16.35 17.37
C PRO A 31 41.09 15.51 16.23
N ASP A 32 41.59 16.26 15.22
CA ASP A 32 42.38 15.85 14.05
C ASP A 32 43.21 14.57 14.24
N ASP A 33 43.29 13.73 13.18
CA ASP A 33 44.51 13.11 12.66
C ASP A 33 44.18 11.94 11.70
N ASP A 34 44.59 12.12 10.44
CA ASP A 34 45.24 11.13 9.59
C ASP A 34 44.47 9.89 9.03
N GLU A 35 44.42 9.87 7.70
CA GLU A 35 44.84 8.70 6.91
C GLU A 35 43.96 7.44 6.93
N TYR A 36 42.87 7.42 6.16
CA TYR A 36 42.49 6.19 5.42
C TYR A 36 41.86 6.54 4.08
N LEU A 37 42.55 6.14 3.00
CA LEU A 37 41.99 5.96 1.65
C LEU A 37 40.80 4.97 1.72
N SER A 38 39.62 5.44 2.11
CA SER A 38 38.37 4.71 1.91
C SER A 38 37.85 5.04 0.51
N PRO A 39 37.62 4.05 -0.38
CA PRO A 39 36.83 4.33 -1.57
C PRO A 39 35.45 4.77 -1.09
N ALA A 40 35.13 6.05 -1.31
CA ALA A 40 33.88 6.63 -0.86
C ALA A 40 32.72 5.71 -1.29
N PRO A 41 31.79 5.35 -0.38
CA PRO A 41 30.76 4.34 -0.66
C PRO A 41 29.83 4.75 -1.82
N PHE A 42 29.89 6.01 -2.25
CA PHE A 42 29.08 6.63 -3.30
C PHE A 42 29.34 6.15 -4.73
N THR A 43 30.40 5.40 -5.03
CA THR A 43 30.65 4.89 -6.39
C THR A 43 30.01 3.54 -6.67
N ILE A 44 29.77 2.74 -5.64
CA ILE A 44 29.17 1.40 -5.76
C ILE A 44 27.65 1.51 -5.86
N PHE A 45 27.04 2.43 -5.13
CA PHE A 45 25.58 2.67 -5.17
C PHE A 45 25.00 2.92 -6.58
N PRO A 46 25.57 3.78 -7.44
CA PRO A 46 25.01 4.01 -8.78
C PRO A 46 25.12 2.76 -9.68
N LEU A 47 26.20 1.97 -9.55
CA LEU A 47 26.36 0.74 -10.32
C LEU A 47 25.40 -0.36 -9.86
N ILE A 48 25.19 -0.50 -8.55
CA ILE A 48 24.19 -1.40 -7.99
C ILE A 48 22.77 -0.96 -8.38
N ALA A 49 22.47 0.35 -8.34
CA ALA A 49 21.17 0.86 -8.72
C ALA A 49 20.84 0.56 -10.20
N ILE A 50 21.80 0.73 -11.11
CA ILE A 50 21.64 0.37 -12.54
C ILE A 50 21.43 -1.14 -12.71
N LEU A 51 22.17 -1.97 -11.95
CA LEU A 51 22.02 -3.43 -11.97
C LEU A 51 20.61 -3.83 -11.49
N ILE A 52 20.16 -3.30 -10.35
CA ILE A 52 18.83 -3.57 -9.79
C ILE A 52 17.74 -3.12 -10.76
N LEU A 53 17.85 -1.92 -11.32
CA LEU A 53 16.87 -1.40 -12.29
C LEU A 53 16.85 -2.26 -13.56
N GLY A 54 18.01 -2.68 -14.05
CA GLY A 54 18.12 -3.59 -15.19
C GLY A 54 17.48 -4.95 -14.93
N VAL A 55 17.78 -5.57 -13.79
CA VAL A 55 17.17 -6.85 -13.37
C VAL A 55 15.66 -6.68 -13.19
N PHE A 56 15.21 -5.60 -12.56
CA PHE A 56 13.79 -5.28 -12.40
C PHE A 56 13.08 -5.15 -13.76
N PHE A 57 13.68 -4.45 -14.73
CA PHE A 57 13.12 -4.35 -16.08
C PHE A 57 13.14 -5.70 -16.82
N VAL A 58 14.15 -6.54 -16.63
CA VAL A 58 14.19 -7.90 -17.20
C VAL A 58 13.09 -8.77 -16.60
N VAL A 59 12.90 -8.73 -15.27
CA VAL A 59 11.84 -9.46 -14.56
C VAL A 59 10.45 -8.96 -15.00
N LEU A 60 10.24 -7.65 -15.12
CA LEU A 60 8.98 -7.09 -15.63
C LEU A 60 8.69 -7.54 -17.06
N ARG A 61 9.69 -7.55 -17.95
CA ARG A 61 9.53 -8.01 -19.35
C ARG A 61 9.22 -9.50 -19.45
N VAL A 62 9.77 -10.32 -18.56
CA VAL A 62 9.48 -11.77 -18.48
C VAL A 62 8.10 -12.03 -17.88
N GLY A 63 7.70 -11.27 -16.85
CA GLY A 63 6.38 -11.34 -16.23
C GLY A 63 5.23 -10.99 -17.19
N LEU A 64 5.45 -10.04 -18.12
CA LEU A 64 4.48 -9.69 -19.16
C LEU A 64 4.28 -10.78 -20.24
N LYS A 65 5.24 -11.70 -20.42
CA LYS A 65 5.08 -12.87 -21.32
C LYS A 65 4.49 -14.08 -20.62
N ALA A 66 4.47 -14.10 -19.29
CA ALA A 66 3.97 -15.20 -18.48
C ALA A 66 2.62 -14.84 -17.83
N SER A 67 1.62 -14.52 -18.64
CA SER A 67 0.21 -14.54 -18.20
C SER A 67 -0.56 -15.74 -18.76
N ALA A 68 0.15 -16.80 -19.18
CA ALA A 68 -0.47 -18.03 -19.68
C ALA A 68 -0.16 -19.28 -18.84
N HIS A 69 0.57 -19.17 -17.72
CA HIS A 69 0.91 -20.36 -16.92
C HIS A 69 1.21 -20.07 -15.44
N ALA A 70 0.22 -19.55 -14.73
CA ALA A 70 0.08 -19.81 -13.30
C ALA A 70 -1.06 -20.82 -13.07
N GLY A 71 -0.99 -21.94 -13.79
CA GLY A 71 -1.79 -23.14 -13.55
C GLY A 71 -0.85 -24.24 -13.09
N GLY A 72 -0.43 -24.18 -11.83
CA GLY A 72 0.59 -25.06 -11.26
C GLY A 72 0.24 -25.51 -9.86
N GLY A 73 -0.96 -26.08 -9.68
CA GLY A 73 -1.43 -26.70 -8.45
C GLY A 73 -2.61 -25.96 -7.83
N LEU A 74 -3.80 -26.56 -7.96
CA LEU A 74 -5.09 -26.12 -7.40
C LEU A 74 -5.93 -25.14 -8.25
N ALA A 75 -6.03 -25.36 -9.55
CA ALA A 75 -7.25 -25.08 -10.34
C ALA A 75 -7.04 -25.59 -11.76
N SER A 76 -7.21 -26.89 -11.98
CA SER A 76 -7.63 -27.34 -13.31
C SER A 76 -9.11 -27.00 -13.43
N VAL A 77 -9.41 -25.72 -13.61
CA VAL A 77 -10.63 -25.31 -14.30
C VAL A 77 -10.17 -25.08 -15.72
N THR A 78 -10.33 -26.15 -16.48
CA THR A 78 -10.42 -26.14 -17.94
C THR A 78 -10.95 -24.80 -18.45
N GLY A 79 -10.32 -24.24 -19.48
CA GLY A 79 -10.57 -22.90 -20.02
C GLY A 79 -12.00 -22.68 -20.54
N GLU A 80 -12.95 -22.58 -19.61
CA GLU A 80 -14.39 -22.36 -19.78
C GLU A 80 -14.85 -21.04 -19.14
N TYR A 81 -13.96 -20.26 -18.51
CA TYR A 81 -14.30 -18.93 -17.97
C TYR A 81 -14.69 -17.93 -19.07
N ALA A 82 -14.33 -18.20 -20.33
CA ALA A 82 -14.79 -17.44 -21.49
C ALA A 82 -16.26 -17.71 -21.86
N THR A 83 -16.91 -18.70 -21.23
CA THR A 83 -18.33 -19.05 -21.45
C THR A 83 -19.19 -18.76 -20.22
N HIS A 84 -18.91 -17.67 -19.49
CA HIS A 84 -19.75 -17.26 -18.37
C HIS A 84 -21.00 -16.50 -18.86
N PRO A 85 -22.21 -16.78 -18.33
CA PRO A 85 -23.48 -16.16 -18.74
C PRO A 85 -23.63 -14.66 -18.38
N GLY A 86 -22.53 -13.93 -18.20
CA GLY A 86 -22.50 -12.55 -17.72
C GLY A 86 -22.39 -12.44 -16.20
N ILE A 87 -22.70 -11.26 -15.68
CA ILE A 87 -22.67 -10.94 -14.25
C ILE A 87 -23.91 -11.51 -13.56
N SER A 88 -23.69 -12.18 -12.42
CA SER A 88 -24.74 -12.75 -11.58
C SER A 88 -25.78 -11.69 -11.18
N PRO A 89 -27.08 -12.00 -11.17
CA PRO A 89 -28.13 -11.07 -10.76
C PRO A 89 -28.14 -10.78 -9.26
N LEU A 90 -27.26 -11.41 -8.48
CA LEU A 90 -27.14 -11.20 -7.03
C LEU A 90 -26.36 -9.92 -6.68
N PHE A 91 -25.60 -9.38 -7.64
CA PHE A 91 -24.85 -8.14 -7.44
C PHE A 91 -25.78 -6.92 -7.40
N THR A 92 -25.34 -5.85 -6.73
CA THR A 92 -26.14 -4.63 -6.60
C THR A 92 -26.26 -3.88 -7.93
N PRO A 93 -27.25 -2.98 -8.10
CA PRO A 93 -27.39 -2.17 -9.31
C PRO A 93 -26.14 -1.37 -9.68
N GLU A 94 -25.36 -0.93 -8.69
CA GLU A 94 -24.10 -0.21 -8.89
C GLU A 94 -23.06 -1.09 -9.59
N ILE A 95 -22.97 -2.37 -9.24
CA ILE A 95 -22.09 -3.32 -9.93
C ILE A 95 -22.58 -3.57 -11.36
N HIS A 96 -23.89 -3.72 -11.55
CA HIS A 96 -24.47 -3.89 -12.88
C HIS A 96 -24.23 -2.67 -13.78
N PHE A 97 -24.19 -1.45 -13.23
CA PHE A 97 -23.81 -0.23 -13.95
C PHE A 97 -22.40 -0.34 -14.56
N TRP A 98 -21.48 -1.01 -13.88
CA TRP A 98 -20.12 -1.24 -14.37
C TRP A 98 -19.97 -2.49 -15.25
N GLY A 99 -21.08 -3.15 -15.61
CA GLY A 99 -21.05 -4.49 -16.20
C GLY A 99 -20.22 -4.61 -17.46
N ASP A 100 -20.34 -3.65 -18.38
CA ASP A 100 -19.54 -3.63 -19.62
C ASP A 100 -18.03 -3.57 -19.34
N LYS A 101 -17.61 -2.80 -18.33
CA LYS A 101 -16.21 -2.69 -17.94
C LYS A 101 -15.72 -3.97 -17.26
N ILE A 102 -16.52 -4.54 -16.38
CA ILE A 102 -16.22 -5.82 -15.72
C ILE A 102 -16.02 -6.91 -16.76
N MET A 103 -16.89 -7.00 -17.76
CA MET A 103 -16.75 -7.95 -18.88
C MET A 103 -15.50 -7.67 -19.73
N GLN A 104 -15.20 -6.40 -19.98
CA GLN A 104 -13.96 -6.02 -20.67
C GLN A 104 -12.72 -6.46 -19.88
N TRP A 105 -12.65 -6.18 -18.58
CA TRP A 105 -11.53 -6.57 -17.74
C TRP A 105 -11.41 -8.10 -17.62
N ALA A 106 -12.53 -8.81 -17.51
CA ALA A 106 -12.56 -10.28 -17.57
C ALA A 106 -11.93 -10.80 -18.87
N SER A 107 -12.29 -10.22 -20.02
CA SER A 107 -11.72 -10.61 -21.32
C SER A 107 -10.22 -10.35 -21.44
N GLN A 108 -9.72 -9.27 -20.83
CA GLN A 108 -8.30 -8.88 -20.89
C GLN A 108 -7.43 -9.71 -19.93
N THR A 109 -7.99 -10.12 -18.80
CA THR A 109 -7.26 -10.78 -17.72
C THR A 109 -7.47 -12.29 -17.68
N GLY A 110 -8.52 -12.80 -18.34
CA GLY A 110 -8.94 -14.19 -18.22
C GLY A 110 -9.60 -14.54 -16.87
N LEU A 111 -9.89 -13.54 -16.03
CA LEU A 111 -10.60 -13.73 -14.77
C LEU A 111 -12.10 -13.87 -14.99
N ASP A 112 -12.76 -14.59 -14.08
CA ASP A 112 -14.21 -14.67 -14.06
C ASP A 112 -14.85 -13.28 -13.77
N PRO A 113 -15.87 -12.85 -14.55
CA PRO A 113 -16.56 -11.58 -14.32
C PRO A 113 -17.17 -11.45 -12.91
N ASN A 114 -17.65 -12.53 -12.31
CA ASN A 114 -18.24 -12.51 -10.96
C ASN A 114 -17.16 -12.39 -9.88
N MET A 115 -15.93 -12.87 -10.12
CA MET A 115 -14.81 -12.60 -9.22
C MET A 115 -14.45 -11.11 -9.20
N ILE A 116 -14.36 -10.47 -10.37
CA ILE A 116 -14.11 -9.03 -10.48
C ILE A 116 -15.25 -8.24 -9.79
N ALA A 117 -16.50 -8.62 -10.07
CA ALA A 117 -17.68 -8.02 -9.44
C ALA A 117 -17.68 -8.16 -7.90
N THR A 118 -17.19 -9.29 -7.39
CA THR A 118 -17.06 -9.53 -5.94
C THR A 118 -16.07 -8.57 -5.31
N VAL A 119 -14.88 -8.40 -5.91
CA VAL A 119 -13.88 -7.44 -5.41
C VAL A 119 -14.46 -6.03 -5.42
N MET A 120 -15.12 -5.64 -6.51
CA MET A 120 -15.74 -4.32 -6.59
C MET A 120 -16.78 -4.10 -5.48
N GLN A 121 -17.64 -5.08 -5.18
CA GLN A 121 -18.68 -4.94 -4.15
C GLN A 121 -18.13 -4.85 -2.72
N ILE A 122 -17.02 -5.53 -2.40
CA ILE A 122 -16.46 -5.49 -1.05
C ILE A 122 -15.57 -4.26 -0.80
N GLU A 123 -15.06 -3.64 -1.86
CA GLU A 123 -14.17 -2.47 -1.80
C GLU A 123 -14.90 -1.13 -2.05
N SER A 124 -16.20 -1.16 -2.36
CA SER A 124 -17.02 0.03 -2.64
C SER A 124 -17.83 0.52 -1.45
#